data_AF-A0A3C0V3Q3-F1
#
_entry.id   AF-A0A3C0V3Q3-F1
#
_cell.length_a   1.000
_cell.length_b   1.000
_cell.length_c   1.000
_cell.angle_alpha   90.00
_cell.angle_beta   90.00
_cell.angle_gamma   90.00
#
_symmetry.space_group_name_H-M   'P 1'
#
loop_
_entity.id
_entity.type
_entity.pdbx_description
1 polymer ?
#
loop_
_entity_poly.entity_id
_entity_poly.type
_entity_poly.pdbx_seq_one_letter_code
_entity_poly.pdbx_strand_id
1 'polypeptide(L)' 'MAEKIRQRVEDMKIKVNGGFIQKTISIGVCEFPTDTQNFWEAVKYADVALYKAKELGRNKVIRFSAEMWAEEKY' A
#
# COMPACT_ATOMS: atom_id res chain seq x y z
N MET A 1 0.16 -2.36 11.89
CA MET A 1 0.61 -0.94 11.97
C MET A 1 0.16 -0.12 10.77
N ALA A 2 0.37 -0.60 9.54
CA ALA A 2 -0.05 0.10 8.31
C ALA A 2 -1.52 0.55 8.31
N GLU A 3 -2.46 -0.28 8.79
CA GLU A 3 -3.88 0.08 8.84
C GLU A 3 -4.16 1.30 9.74
N LYS A 4 -3.41 1.44 10.85
CA LYS A 4 -3.51 2.62 11.72
C LYS A 4 -3.04 3.89 11.01
N ILE A 5 -2.03 3.78 10.14
CA ILE A 5 -1.53 4.91 9.34
C ILE A 5 -2.58 5.29 8.28
N ARG A 6 -3.14 4.29 7.58
CA ARG A 6 -4.20 4.49 6.59
C ARG A 6 -5.40 5.24 7.19
N GLN A 7 -5.91 4.77 8.33
CA GLN A 7 -7.02 5.39 9.05
C GLN A 7 -6.70 6.83 9.48
N ARG A 8 -5.53 7.05 10.08
CA ARG A 8 -5.10 8.40 10.49
C ARG A 8 -5.02 9.38 9.32
N VAL A 9 -4.61 8.93 8.15
CA VAL A 9 -4.54 9.79 6.96
C VAL A 9 -5.93 10.04 6.39
N GLU A 10 -6.80 9.03 6.35
CA GLU A 10 -8.20 9.16 5.94
C GLU A 10 -8.96 10.19 6.80
N ASP A 11 -8.74 10.18 8.12
CA ASP A 11 -9.38 11.10 9.05
C ASP A 11 -8.76 12.53 9.00
N MET A 12 -7.58 12.68 8.39
CA MET A 12 -6.84 13.94 8.40
C MET A 12 -7.49 14.99 7.51
N LYS A 13 -7.97 16.07 8.14
CA LYS A 13 -8.39 17.30 7.46
C LYS A 13 -7.18 18.22 7.26
N ILE A 14 -6.71 18.31 6.02
CA ILE A 14 -5.58 19.18 5.64
C ILE A 14 -6.15 20.55 5.29
N LYS A 15 -5.74 21.57 6.07
CA LYS A 15 -6.14 22.96 5.81
C LYS A 15 -5.41 23.47 4.56
N VAL A 16 -6.17 24.01 3.61
CA VAL A 16 -5.65 24.68 2.42
C VAL A 16 -6.31 26.05 2.28
N ASN A 17 -5.80 26.89 1.38
CA ASN A 17 -6.44 28.19 1.16
C ASN A 17 -7.86 27.97 0.62
N GLY A 18 -8.88 28.48 1.32
CA GLY A 18 -10.28 28.28 0.94
C GLY A 18 -10.99 27.04 1.53
N GLY A 19 -10.37 26.28 2.45
CA GLY A 19 -11.09 25.23 3.20
C GLY A 19 -10.23 24.08 3.72
N PHE A 20 -10.82 22.89 3.74
CA PHE A 20 -10.14 21.65 4.12
C PHE A 20 -10.27 20.62 3.01
N ILE A 21 -9.19 19.88 2.76
CA ILE A 21 -9.21 18.68 1.93
C ILE A 21 -9.00 17.45 2.81
N GLN A 22 -9.63 16.34 2.43
CA GLN A 22 -9.37 15.02 2.98
C GLN A 22 -8.84 14.12 1.86
N LYS A 23 -7.84 13.32 2.18
CA LYS A 23 -7.18 12.41 1.23
C LYS A 23 -6.99 11.06 1.88
N THR A 24 -7.02 10.03 1.05
CA THR A 24 -6.77 8.64 1.46
C THR A 24 -5.46 8.15 0.87
N ILE A 25 -4.86 7.14 1.48
CA ILE A 25 -3.68 6.44 0.95
C ILE A 25 -3.98 4.96 0.74
N SER A 26 -3.35 4.37 -0.26
CA SER A 26 -3.29 2.91 -0.43
C SER A 26 -1.89 2.47 -0.04
N ILE A 27 -1.75 1.34 0.64
CA ILE A 27 -0.46 0.87 1.16
C ILE A 27 -0.25 -0.59 0.75
N GLY A 28 0.87 -0.88 0.12
CA GLY A 28 1.39 -2.22 -0.06
C GLY A 28 2.39 -2.55 1.05
N VAL A 29 2.31 -3.75 1.62
CA VAL A 29 3.18 -4.21 2.69
C VAL A 29 3.86 -5.50 2.26
N CYS A 30 5.18 -5.57 2.41
CA CYS A 30 5.93 -6.82 2.38
C CYS A 30 6.63 -7.01 3.73
N GLU A 31 7.13 -8.21 3.97
CA GLU A 31 7.92 -8.56 5.14
C GLU A 31 9.28 -9.08 4.71
N PHE A 32 10.32 -8.40 5.17
CA PHE A 32 11.70 -8.81 4.96
C PHE A 32 12.26 -9.39 6.27
N PRO A 33 12.96 -10.54 6.25
CA PRO A 33 13.31 -11.36 5.08
C PRO A 33 12.28 -12.45 4.72
N THR A 34 11.10 -12.47 5.37
CA THR A 34 10.10 -13.55 5.25
C THR A 34 9.62 -13.79 3.81
N ASP A 35 9.36 -12.73 3.04
CA ASP A 35 8.89 -12.85 1.65
C ASP A 35 10.04 -13.03 0.65
N THR A 36 11.20 -12.45 0.93
CA THR A 36 12.40 -12.54 0.11
C THR A 36 13.63 -12.15 0.93
N GLN A 37 14.76 -12.76 0.60
CA GLN A 37 16.06 -12.43 1.17
C GLN A 37 16.76 -11.28 0.42
N ASN A 38 16.22 -10.83 -0.72
CA ASN A 38 16.76 -9.72 -1.49
C ASN A 38 15.98 -8.44 -1.20
N PHE A 39 16.68 -7.42 -0.70
CA PHE A 39 16.09 -6.12 -0.40
C PHE A 39 15.35 -5.49 -1.58
N TRP A 40 15.92 -5.55 -2.78
CA TRP A 40 15.29 -4.97 -3.98
C TRP A 40 14.03 -5.71 -4.39
N GLU A 41 13.96 -7.03 -4.17
CA GLU A 41 12.74 -7.79 -4.39
C GLU A 41 11.68 -7.44 -3.35
N ALA A 42 12.05 -7.21 -2.09
CA ALA A 42 11.10 -6.80 -1.06
C ALA A 42 10.43 -5.47 -1.42
N VAL A 43 11.21 -4.51 -1.93
CA VAL A 43 10.67 -3.24 -2.45
C VAL A 43 9.68 -3.48 -3.60
N LYS A 44 10.01 -4.36 -4.55
CA LYS A 44 9.10 -4.72 -5.65
C LYS A 44 7.81 -5.36 -5.11
N TYR A 45 7.91 -6.28 -4.16
CA TYR A 45 6.75 -6.96 -3.57
C TYR A 45 5.81 -5.98 -2.86
N ALA A 46 6.36 -4.99 -2.15
CA ALA A 46 5.56 -3.91 -1.59
C ALA A 46 4.88 -3.05 -2.67
N ASP A 47 5.54 -2.79 -3.80
CA ASP A 47 4.97 -2.04 -4.92
C ASP A 47 3.84 -2.82 -5.63
N VAL A 48 4.01 -4.12 -5.84
CA VAL A 48 2.95 -5.00 -6.39
C VAL A 48 1.72 -5.02 -5.48
N ALA A 49 1.94 -5.18 -4.17
CA ALA A 49 0.85 -5.11 -3.19
C ALA A 49 0.15 -3.74 -3.19
N LEU A 50 0.91 -2.65 -3.38
CA LEU A 50 0.38 -1.29 -3.51
C LEU A 50 -0.46 -1.13 -4.77
N TYR A 51 0.01 -1.69 -5.90
CA TYR A 51 -0.73 -1.67 -7.15
C TYR A 51 -2.05 -2.43 -7.01
N LYS A 52 -2.05 -3.63 -6.43
CA LYS A 52 -3.28 -4.38 -6.12
C LYS A 52 -4.22 -3.62 -5.18
N ALA A 53 -3.69 -2.90 -4.19
CA ALA A 53 -4.50 -2.03 -3.34
C ALA A 53 -5.24 -0.96 -4.16
N LYS A 54 -4.61 -0.41 -5.20
CA LYS A 54 -5.22 0.57 -6.11
C LYS A 54 -6.28 -0.05 -7.02
N GLU A 55 -6.03 -1.25 -7.57
CA GLU A 55 -6.99 -1.95 -8.44
C GLU A 55 -8.25 -2.38 -7.68
N LEU A 56 -8.10 -2.85 -6.43
CA LEU A 56 -9.20 -3.33 -5.60
C LEU A 56 -10.05 -2.21 -4.98
N GLY A 57 -9.93 -0.96 -5.43
CA GLY A 57 -10.75 0.16 -4.96
C GLY A 57 -10.05 1.18 -4.06
N ARG A 58 -8.70 1.15 -3.97
CA ARG A 58 -7.87 2.10 -3.20
C ARG A 58 -8.21 2.10 -1.70
N ASN A 59 -7.66 3.07 -0.97
CA ASN A 59 -7.90 3.33 0.45
C ASN A 59 -7.89 2.06 1.32
N LYS A 60 -6.89 1.20 1.11
CA LYS A 60 -6.72 -0.05 1.84
C LYS A 60 -5.26 -0.44 1.96
N VAL A 61 -5.01 -1.36 2.86
CA VAL A 61 -3.71 -2.00 3.04
C VAL A 61 -3.79 -3.40 2.45
N ILE A 62 -2.88 -3.73 1.53
CA ILE A 62 -2.71 -5.07 1.00
C ILE A 62 -1.35 -5.60 1.44
N ARG A 63 -1.34 -6.80 2.01
CA ARG A 63 -0.13 -7.56 2.30
C ARG A 63 0.25 -8.33 1.04
N PHE A 64 1.51 -8.27 0.66
CA PHE A 64 2.04 -9.08 -0.44
C PHE A 64 1.76 -10.56 -0.17
N SER A 65 1.37 -11.26 -1.22
CA SER A 65 1.27 -12.72 -1.26
C SER A 65 1.93 -13.19 -2.56
N ALA A 66 2.54 -14.37 -2.54
CA ALA A 66 3.26 -14.91 -3.69
C ALA A 66 2.39 -15.03 -4.96
N GLU A 67 1.07 -15.20 -4.80
CA GLU A 67 0.08 -15.25 -5.89
C GLU A 67 0.07 -13.96 -6.73
N MET A 68 0.26 -12.80 -6.09
CA MET A 68 0.26 -11.50 -6.78
C MET A 68 1.44 -11.36 -7.74
N TRP A 69 2.54 -12.04 -7.47
CA TRP A 69 3.74 -12.04 -8.31
C TRP A 69 3.64 -13.04 -9.47
N ALA A 70 2.86 -14.10 -9.32
CA ALA A 70 2.59 -15.06 -10.38
C ALA A 70 1.74 -14.42 -11.51
N GLU A 71 0.85 -13.50 -11.16
CA GLU A 71 -0.01 -12.78 -12.13
C GLU A 71 0.75 -11.73 -12.97
N GLU A 72 1.88 -11.20 -12.49
CA GLU A 72 2.68 -10.20 -13.23
C GLU A 72 3.64 -10.80 -14.27
N LYS A 73 3.75 -12.13 -14.35
CA LYS A 73 4.50 -12.82 -15.42
C LYS A 73 3.58 -13.14 -16.60
N TYR A 74 3.10 -12.12 -17.30
CA TYR A 74 2.50 -12.24 -18.63
C TYR A 74 3.02 -11.14 -19.56
#